data_AF-A0A351FJ32-F1
#
_entry.id   AF-A0A351FJ32-F1
#
_cell.length_a   1.000
_cell.length_b   1.000
_cell.length_c   1.000
_cell.angle_alpha   90.00
_cell.angle_beta   90.00
_cell.angle_gamma   90.00
#
_symmetry.space_group_name_H-M   'P 1'
#
loop_
_entity.id
_entity.type
_entity.pdbx_description
1 polymer ?
#
loop_
_entity_poly.entity_id
_entity_poly.type
_entity_poly.pdbx_seq_one_letter_code
_entity_poly.pdbx_strand_id
1 'polypeptide(L)'
;MKSDIQIAQEAELLPIQEIAAKIGLGPKDIQPHGHHKAKIPLEAARATGGRDGKLVLVTGISPTAAGEGKSTVSVGLADALTLRERNPVLCLREPSLGPVFGIKGGAAGGGYSQVVPMEEINLHFTGDFHAISSAHGLLSAVLDNHLYRPNTLGIDPTRLTWPRAIDMNDRALRNIVVGLGGRTGGVPRQDGFVITAASEIMAIFCLANGTTDLKERIDRIIIGYTRSGEPIRAEGLGVSGAMAALLKDAVSPNLVQTLGGTPALIHGGPFANIAHGCNSLTATRVGLSLGDV
;
A
#
# COMPACT_ATOMS: atom_id res chain seq x y z
N MET A 1 -13.99 19.40 23.13
CA MET A 1 -13.90 18.06 22.53
C MET A 1 -12.43 17.78 22.29
N LYS A 2 -11.91 16.60 22.67
CA LYS A 2 -10.49 16.26 22.43
C LYS A 2 -10.25 16.13 20.92
N SER A 3 -9.04 16.44 20.47
CA SER A 3 -8.65 16.20 19.07
C SER A 3 -8.42 14.71 18.83
N ASP A 4 -8.47 14.28 17.57
CA ASP A 4 -8.28 12.86 17.21
C ASP A 4 -6.96 12.29 17.74
N ILE A 5 -5.87 13.06 17.63
CA ILE A 5 -4.55 12.65 18.13
C ILE A 5 -4.51 12.55 19.66
N GLN A 6 -5.20 13.44 20.38
CA GLN A 6 -5.29 13.37 21.84
C GLN A 6 -6.03 12.11 22.27
N ILE A 7 -7.12 11.76 21.58
CA ILE A 7 -7.87 10.52 21.84
C ILE A 7 -6.96 9.30 21.60
N ALA A 8 -6.20 9.28 20.50
CA ALA A 8 -5.30 8.18 20.16
C ALA A 8 -4.15 8.02 21.17
N GLN A 9 -3.58 9.13 21.67
CA GLN A 9 -2.44 9.12 22.60
C GLN A 9 -2.82 8.72 24.03
N GLU A 10 -4.07 8.99 24.44
CA GLU A 10 -4.57 8.61 25.76
C GLU A 10 -5.09 7.16 25.81
N ALA A 11 -5.19 6.48 24.66
CA ALA A 11 -5.74 5.14 24.57
C ALA A 11 -4.75 4.09 25.10
N GLU A 12 -5.22 3.21 25.98
CA GLU A 12 -4.48 2.03 26.41
C GLU A 12 -4.64 0.93 25.34
N LEU A 13 -3.56 0.68 24.59
CA LEU A 13 -3.57 -0.28 23.49
C LEU A 13 -3.28 -1.70 23.99
N LEU A 14 -4.06 -2.67 23.52
CA LEU A 14 -3.76 -4.08 23.79
C LEU A 14 -2.45 -4.50 23.09
N PRO A 15 -1.68 -5.43 23.68
CA PRO A 15 -0.60 -6.10 22.97
C PRO A 15 -1.11 -6.75 21.69
N ILE A 16 -0.35 -6.64 20.60
CA ILE A 16 -0.80 -7.11 19.29
C ILE A 16 -1.09 -8.62 19.26
N GLN A 17 -0.43 -9.38 20.13
CA GLN A 17 -0.65 -10.82 20.33
C GLN A 17 -2.07 -11.10 20.82
N GLU A 18 -2.64 -10.24 21.68
CA GLU A 18 -4.02 -10.39 22.16
C GLU A 18 -5.02 -10.09 21.05
N ILE A 19 -4.73 -9.11 20.19
CA ILE A 19 -5.54 -8.80 19.01
C ILE A 19 -5.47 -9.95 17.99
N ALA A 20 -4.29 -10.52 17.76
CA ALA A 20 -4.10 -11.68 16.90
C ALA A 20 -4.90 -12.90 17.41
N ALA A 21 -4.92 -13.13 18.73
CA ALA A 21 -5.66 -14.22 19.34
C ALA A 21 -7.18 -14.13 19.10
N LYS A 22 -7.75 -12.92 18.99
CA LYS A 22 -9.19 -12.73 18.68
C LYS A 22 -9.59 -13.30 17.31
N ILE A 23 -8.63 -13.36 16.38
CA ILE A 23 -8.82 -13.89 15.02
C ILE A 23 -8.14 -15.25 14.83
N GLY A 24 -7.88 -15.95 15.93
CA GLY A 24 -7.36 -17.32 15.93
C GLY A 24 -5.88 -17.46 15.56
N LEU A 25 -5.11 -16.36 15.55
CA LEU A 25 -3.68 -16.39 15.27
C LEU A 25 -2.86 -16.47 16.56
N GLY A 26 -1.86 -17.35 16.57
CA GLY A 26 -0.91 -17.48 17.67
C GLY A 26 0.37 -16.66 17.46
N PRO A 27 1.30 -16.65 18.44
CA PRO A 27 2.54 -15.88 18.36
C PRO A 27 3.47 -16.26 17.20
N LYS A 28 3.34 -17.49 16.65
CA LYS A 28 4.14 -17.96 15.51
C LYS A 28 3.55 -17.53 14.16
N ASP A 29 2.30 -17.09 14.16
CA ASP A 29 1.53 -16.75 12.96
C ASP A 29 1.64 -15.25 12.62
N ILE A 30 2.37 -14.49 13.42
CA ILE A 30 2.57 -13.05 13.24
C ILE A 30 4.04 -12.68 13.39
N GLN A 31 4.43 -11.56 12.77
CA GLN A 31 5.74 -10.95 12.89
C GLN A 31 5.58 -9.57 13.54
N PRO A 32 5.80 -9.44 14.86
CA PRO A 32 5.60 -8.17 15.56
C PRO A 32 6.54 -7.07 15.08
N HIS A 33 5.99 -5.86 14.91
CA HIS A 33 6.71 -4.62 14.67
C HIS A 33 6.51 -3.70 15.88
N GLY A 34 7.27 -3.93 16.94
CA GLY A 34 6.98 -3.35 18.26
C GLY A 34 5.82 -4.08 18.95
N HIS A 35 5.10 -3.37 19.83
CA HIS A 35 4.12 -4.01 20.73
C HIS A 35 2.68 -4.01 20.22
N HIS A 36 2.31 -3.10 19.32
CA HIS A 36 0.91 -2.83 18.94
C HIS A 36 0.61 -3.00 17.45
N LYS A 37 1.54 -3.58 16.68
CA LYS A 37 1.35 -3.90 15.25
C LYS A 37 2.20 -5.10 14.85
N ALA A 38 1.75 -5.84 13.84
CA ALA A 38 2.46 -7.01 13.33
C ALA A 38 2.13 -7.25 11.87
N LYS A 39 3.03 -7.90 11.14
CA LYS A 39 2.69 -8.48 9.82
C LYS A 39 2.13 -9.89 10.00
N ILE A 40 1.16 -10.27 9.17
CA ILE A 40 0.62 -11.63 9.09
C ILE A 40 1.22 -12.30 7.84
N PRO A 41 2.18 -13.25 8.00
CA PRO A 41 2.72 -13.98 6.86
C PRO A 41 1.63 -14.71 6.07
N LEU A 42 1.81 -14.77 4.75
CA LEU A 42 0.79 -15.33 3.84
C LEU A 42 0.50 -16.81 4.09
N GLU A 43 1.50 -17.57 4.54
CA GLU A 43 1.32 -18.97 4.94
C GLU A 43 0.38 -19.14 6.14
N ALA A 44 0.45 -18.25 7.13
CA ALA A 44 -0.38 -18.30 8.32
C ALA A 44 -1.86 -18.00 7.99
N ALA A 45 -2.09 -17.06 7.06
CA ALA A 45 -3.43 -16.66 6.66
C ALA A 45 -4.21 -17.73 5.86
N ARG A 46 -3.52 -18.70 5.24
CA ARG A 46 -4.11 -19.78 4.43
C ARG A 46 -4.49 -21.02 5.25
N ALA A 47 -4.02 -21.13 6.49
CA ALA A 47 -4.06 -22.37 7.26
C ALA A 47 -5.41 -22.68 7.94
N THR A 48 -6.37 -21.74 7.99
CA THR A 48 -7.57 -21.91 8.81
C THR A 48 -8.64 -22.83 8.21
N GLY A 49 -8.60 -23.13 6.90
CA GLY A 49 -9.43 -24.17 6.26
C GLY A 49 -10.95 -24.01 6.42
N GLY A 50 -11.41 -22.86 6.94
CA GLY A 50 -12.80 -22.54 7.23
C GLY A 50 -13.57 -22.03 6.01
N ARG A 51 -14.86 -21.76 6.19
CA ARG A 51 -15.65 -21.01 5.20
C ARG A 51 -15.37 -19.53 5.38
N ASP A 52 -15.22 -18.82 4.26
CA ASP A 52 -15.07 -17.36 4.26
C ASP A 52 -16.24 -16.68 5.02
N GLY A 53 -15.88 -15.66 5.80
CA GLY A 53 -16.82 -14.76 6.46
C GLY A 53 -17.69 -13.96 5.49
N LYS A 54 -18.53 -13.09 6.04
CA LYS A 54 -19.31 -12.14 5.22
C LYS A 54 -18.42 -11.00 4.77
N LEU A 55 -18.65 -10.45 3.58
CA LEU A 55 -17.96 -9.26 3.10
C LEU A 55 -18.92 -8.06 3.16
N VAL A 56 -18.55 -7.04 3.94
CA VAL A 56 -19.30 -5.77 3.99
C VAL A 56 -18.46 -4.65 3.36
N LEU A 57 -18.98 -4.08 2.28
CA LEU A 57 -18.37 -2.91 1.63
C LEU A 57 -19.00 -1.62 2.17
N VAL A 58 -18.17 -0.76 2.78
CA VAL A 58 -18.57 0.60 3.15
C VAL A 58 -18.17 1.57 2.03
N THR A 59 -19.17 2.24 1.46
CA THR A 59 -18.97 3.30 0.46
C THR A 59 -19.62 4.61 0.91
N GLY A 60 -19.45 5.68 0.13
CA GLY A 60 -20.07 6.98 0.40
C GLY A 60 -20.63 7.61 -0.86
N ILE A 61 -21.41 8.68 -0.68
CA ILE A 61 -21.82 9.56 -1.77
C ILE A 61 -20.62 10.28 -2.40
N SER A 62 -20.85 11.02 -3.49
CA SER A 62 -19.84 11.91 -4.06
C SER A 62 -19.26 12.85 -2.98
N PRO A 63 -17.92 12.92 -2.81
CA PRO A 63 -17.32 13.72 -1.75
C PRO A 63 -17.65 15.20 -1.87
N THR A 64 -17.89 15.83 -0.73
CA THR A 64 -18.18 17.27 -0.58
C THR A 64 -17.18 17.90 0.39
N ALA A 65 -17.14 19.24 0.40
CA ALA A 65 -16.28 19.98 1.33
C ALA A 65 -16.65 19.77 2.82
N ALA A 66 -17.86 19.29 3.11
CA ALA A 66 -18.32 19.02 4.47
C ALA A 66 -17.68 17.76 5.08
N GLY A 67 -17.26 16.81 4.24
CA GLY A 67 -16.69 15.52 4.66
C GLY A 67 -17.76 14.51 5.08
N GLU A 68 -17.65 13.28 4.57
CA GLU A 68 -18.68 12.25 4.74
C GLU A 68 -18.35 11.22 5.84
N GLY A 69 -17.13 11.25 6.41
CA GLY A 69 -16.76 10.37 7.53
C GLY A 69 -16.70 8.87 7.19
N LYS A 70 -16.48 8.50 5.92
CA LYS A 70 -16.50 7.09 5.47
C LYS A 70 -15.63 6.14 6.31
N SER A 71 -14.37 6.50 6.56
CA SER A 71 -13.47 5.67 7.38
C SER A 71 -13.96 5.56 8.83
N THR A 72 -14.49 6.64 9.39
CA THR A 72 -15.08 6.67 10.73
C THR A 72 -16.26 5.71 10.84
N VAL A 73 -17.12 5.65 9.81
CA VAL A 73 -18.24 4.69 9.73
C VAL A 73 -17.72 3.26 9.63
N SER A 74 -16.70 2.98 8.83
CA SER A 74 -16.11 1.64 8.73
C SER A 74 -15.57 1.15 10.09
N VAL A 75 -14.85 2.02 10.81
CA VAL A 75 -14.32 1.68 12.15
C VAL A 75 -15.44 1.50 13.16
N GLY A 76 -16.39 2.43 13.21
CA GLY A 76 -17.51 2.36 14.15
C GLY A 76 -18.42 1.15 13.91
N LEU A 77 -18.61 0.74 12.65
CA LEU A 77 -19.35 -0.47 12.31
C LEU A 77 -18.62 -1.73 12.80
N ALA A 78 -17.31 -1.81 12.61
CA ALA A 78 -16.51 -2.94 13.09
C ALA A 78 -16.58 -3.04 14.63
N ASP A 79 -16.40 -1.92 15.34
CA ASP A 79 -16.54 -1.88 16.79
C ASP A 79 -17.95 -2.25 17.27
N ALA A 80 -18.99 -1.78 16.57
CA ALA A 80 -20.37 -2.14 16.88
C ALA A 80 -20.64 -3.64 16.70
N LEU A 81 -20.05 -4.28 15.68
CA LEU A 81 -20.14 -5.72 15.47
C LEU A 81 -19.41 -6.51 16.56
N THR A 82 -18.23 -6.06 16.98
CA THR A 82 -17.49 -6.63 18.11
C THR A 82 -18.31 -6.56 19.40
N LEU A 83 -18.96 -5.42 19.68
CA LEU A 83 -19.87 -5.27 20.82
C LEU A 83 -21.13 -6.15 20.74
N ARG A 84 -21.44 -6.68 19.55
CA ARG A 84 -22.53 -7.65 19.32
C ARG A 84 -22.02 -9.09 19.26
N GLU A 85 -20.84 -9.34 19.82
CA GLU A 85 -20.23 -10.67 19.92
C GLU A 85 -20.00 -11.34 18.56
N ARG A 86 -19.82 -10.52 17.51
CA ARG A 86 -19.29 -10.96 16.21
C ARG A 86 -17.77 -10.85 16.21
N ASN A 87 -17.12 -11.48 15.23
CA ASN A 87 -15.67 -11.44 15.05
C ASN A 87 -15.30 -10.75 13.72
N PRO A 88 -15.52 -9.42 13.62
CA PRO A 88 -15.23 -8.69 12.39
C PRO A 88 -13.73 -8.46 12.20
N VAL A 89 -13.26 -8.46 10.95
CA VAL A 89 -11.90 -8.03 10.60
C VAL A 89 -11.95 -6.84 9.66
N LEU A 90 -11.70 -5.65 10.21
CA LEU A 90 -11.73 -4.40 9.45
C LEU A 90 -10.55 -4.33 8.47
N CYS A 91 -10.79 -4.05 7.19
CA CYS A 91 -9.73 -3.80 6.21
C CYS A 91 -9.73 -2.33 5.76
N LEU A 92 -8.58 -1.65 5.89
CA LEU A 92 -8.38 -0.27 5.47
C LEU A 92 -7.10 -0.09 4.64
N ARG A 93 -6.99 1.07 4.00
CA ARG A 93 -5.79 1.48 3.25
C ARG A 93 -4.80 2.17 4.17
N GLU A 94 -3.53 1.96 3.90
CA GLU A 94 -2.45 2.77 4.46
C GLU A 94 -2.47 4.17 3.82
N PRO A 95 -2.41 5.25 4.62
CA PRO A 95 -2.29 6.60 4.09
C PRO A 95 -0.87 6.84 3.54
N SER A 96 -0.78 7.64 2.48
CA SER A 96 0.50 8.18 2.00
C SER A 96 1.09 9.15 3.03
N LEU A 97 2.41 9.10 3.19
CA LEU A 97 3.19 9.92 4.12
C LEU A 97 3.16 11.40 3.73
N GLY A 98 3.31 11.71 2.44
CA GLY A 98 3.43 13.08 1.94
C GLY A 98 2.28 14.01 2.38
N PRO A 99 1.00 13.62 2.22
CA PRO A 99 -0.16 14.38 2.69
C PRO A 99 -0.20 14.69 4.18
N VAL A 100 0.41 13.86 5.03
CA VAL A 100 0.42 14.04 6.49
C VAL A 100 1.18 15.30 6.89
N PHE A 101 2.23 15.66 6.16
CA PHE A 101 2.97 16.92 6.35
C PHE A 101 2.34 18.12 5.64
N GLY A 102 1.16 17.93 5.02
CA GLY A 102 0.41 18.97 4.33
C GLY A 102 -0.87 19.37 5.09
N ILE A 103 -2.00 19.35 4.39
CA ILE A 103 -3.31 19.79 4.91
C ILE A 103 -4.14 18.61 5.45
N LYS A 104 -3.83 17.38 5.05
CA LYS A 104 -4.71 16.22 5.28
C LYS A 104 -4.33 15.49 6.56
N GLY A 105 -5.19 15.57 7.58
CA GLY A 105 -5.17 14.68 8.75
C GLY A 105 -5.55 13.24 8.40
N GLY A 106 -5.22 12.30 9.30
CA GLY A 106 -5.13 10.85 9.07
C GLY A 106 -6.36 10.16 8.44
N ALA A 107 -6.11 9.07 7.71
CA ALA A 107 -7.13 8.30 6.98
C ALA A 107 -7.78 7.16 7.80
N ALA A 108 -7.37 6.99 9.06
CA ALA A 108 -7.68 5.87 9.93
C ALA A 108 -8.91 6.09 10.84
N GLY A 109 -9.91 6.84 10.37
CA GLY A 109 -11.12 7.16 11.16
C GLY A 109 -11.07 8.54 11.81
N GLY A 110 -11.85 8.74 12.88
CA GLY A 110 -11.90 10.01 13.62
C GLY A 110 -12.74 9.90 14.89
N GLY A 111 -12.56 10.83 15.84
CA GLY A 111 -13.23 10.81 17.13
C GLY A 111 -12.91 9.54 17.93
N TYR A 112 -13.92 8.84 18.44
CA TYR A 112 -13.72 7.57 19.16
C TYR A 112 -13.77 6.33 18.26
N SER A 113 -13.84 6.52 16.94
CA SER A 113 -13.81 5.44 15.95
C SER A 113 -12.56 5.60 15.09
N GLN A 114 -11.42 5.19 15.65
CA GLN A 114 -10.11 5.25 15.02
C GLN A 114 -9.40 3.89 15.03
N VAL A 115 -8.53 3.68 14.05
CA VAL A 115 -7.52 2.61 14.07
C VAL A 115 -6.20 3.18 14.60
N VAL A 116 -5.54 2.40 15.47
CA VAL A 116 -4.39 2.81 16.27
C VAL A 116 -3.28 1.74 16.22
N PRO A 117 -2.00 2.12 16.33
CA PRO A 117 -1.46 3.44 16.67
C PRO A 117 -1.44 4.44 15.49
N MET A 118 -2.17 5.55 15.62
CA MET A 118 -2.41 6.50 14.51
C MET A 118 -1.14 7.19 14.01
N GLU A 119 -0.21 7.53 14.90
CA GLU A 119 1.05 8.18 14.55
C GLU A 119 1.93 7.28 13.68
N GLU A 120 1.98 5.99 13.97
CA GLU A 120 2.77 5.05 13.20
C GLU A 120 2.13 4.78 11.84
N ILE A 121 0.80 4.64 11.80
CA ILE A 121 0.02 4.44 10.56
C ILE A 121 0.19 5.62 9.59
N ASN A 122 0.26 6.86 10.11
CA ASN A 122 0.43 8.06 9.30
C ASN A 122 1.89 8.33 8.88
N LEU A 123 2.86 7.62 9.46
CA LEU A 123 4.28 7.82 9.17
C LEU A 123 4.86 6.67 8.37
N HIS A 124 5.83 5.95 8.93
CA HIS A 124 6.53 4.87 8.23
C HIS A 124 5.81 3.53 8.32
N PHE A 125 4.88 3.41 9.26
CA PHE A 125 4.15 2.20 9.60
C PHE A 125 5.06 0.96 9.64
N THR A 126 4.85 0.01 8.72
CA THR A 126 5.67 -1.20 8.57
C THR A 126 6.67 -1.13 7.41
N GLY A 127 6.74 0.01 6.72
CA GLY A 127 7.66 0.26 5.61
C GLY A 127 7.15 -0.15 4.23
N ASP A 128 5.86 -0.44 4.07
CA ASP A 128 5.29 -0.97 2.83
C ASP A 128 5.40 0.06 1.69
N PHE A 129 5.10 1.33 1.95
CA PHE A 129 5.27 2.42 0.98
C PHE A 129 6.74 2.65 0.63
N HIS A 130 7.68 2.42 1.55
CA HIS A 130 9.11 2.49 1.26
C HIS A 130 9.53 1.37 0.31
N ALA A 131 9.09 0.13 0.59
CA ALA A 131 9.34 -1.01 -0.29
C ALA A 131 8.78 -0.79 -1.71
N ILE A 132 7.57 -0.22 -1.82
CA ILE A 132 6.95 0.13 -3.10
C ILE A 132 7.73 1.23 -3.82
N SER A 133 8.20 2.25 -3.08
CA SER A 133 9.04 3.33 -3.63
C SER A 133 10.37 2.77 -4.14
N SER A 134 11.01 1.86 -3.40
CA SER A 134 12.25 1.20 -3.80
C SER A 134 12.06 0.31 -5.02
N ALA A 135 10.99 -0.49 -5.07
CA ALA A 135 10.68 -1.34 -6.22
C ALA A 135 10.41 -0.50 -7.48
N HIS A 136 9.63 0.59 -7.36
CA HIS A 136 9.41 1.54 -8.45
C HIS A 136 10.72 2.18 -8.92
N GLY A 137 11.53 2.66 -7.97
CA GLY A 137 12.82 3.29 -8.25
C GLY A 137 13.82 2.35 -8.91
N LEU A 138 13.81 1.06 -8.55
CA LEU A 138 14.61 0.04 -9.20
C LEU A 138 14.26 -0.09 -10.69
N LEU A 139 12.96 -0.14 -11.04
CA LEU A 139 12.52 -0.19 -12.43
C LEU A 139 12.98 1.06 -13.20
N SER A 140 12.82 2.25 -12.63
CA SER A 140 13.29 3.50 -13.25
C SER A 140 14.82 3.51 -13.45
N ALA A 141 15.59 2.97 -12.49
CA ALA A 141 17.05 2.90 -12.57
C ALA A 141 17.54 1.89 -13.61
N VAL A 142 16.93 0.70 -13.67
CA VAL A 142 17.26 -0.33 -14.66
C VAL A 142 16.91 0.15 -16.07
N LEU A 143 15.78 0.84 -16.24
CA LEU A 143 15.38 1.46 -17.50
C LEU A 143 16.43 2.44 -18.02
N ASP A 144 16.86 3.40 -17.20
CA ASP A 144 17.88 4.38 -17.61
C ASP A 144 19.26 3.73 -17.81
N ASN A 145 19.61 2.71 -17.03
CA ASN A 145 20.83 1.93 -17.26
C ASN A 145 20.77 1.17 -18.60
N HIS A 146 19.61 0.66 -19.01
CA HIS A 146 19.42 0.01 -20.30
C HIS A 146 19.59 1.00 -21.47
N LEU A 147 19.11 2.23 -21.31
CA LEU A 147 19.34 3.31 -22.28
C LEU A 147 20.81 3.74 -22.36
N TYR A 148 21.52 3.71 -21.23
CA TYR A 148 22.94 4.05 -21.15
C TYR A 148 23.84 2.97 -21.80
N ARG A 149 23.49 1.70 -21.61
CA ARG A 149 24.12 0.54 -22.24
C ARG A 149 23.61 0.40 -23.69
N PRO A 150 24.09 -0.59 -24.48
CA PRO A 150 23.49 -0.84 -25.78
C PRO A 150 21.99 -1.08 -25.62
N ASN A 151 21.18 -0.12 -26.08
CA ASN A 151 19.72 -0.12 -26.00
C ASN A 151 19.13 -1.18 -26.94
N THR A 152 19.33 -2.45 -26.60
CA THR A 152 18.95 -3.62 -27.41
C THR A 152 17.44 -3.78 -27.57
N LEU A 153 16.66 -3.12 -26.71
CA LEU A 153 15.19 -3.12 -26.77
C LEU A 153 14.64 -2.02 -27.69
N GLY A 154 15.52 -1.16 -28.26
CA GLY A 154 15.09 -0.11 -29.18
C GLY A 154 14.20 0.96 -28.55
N ILE A 155 14.31 1.17 -27.23
CA ILE A 155 13.48 2.11 -26.47
C ILE A 155 13.72 3.54 -26.98
N ASP A 156 12.66 4.27 -27.28
CA ASP A 156 12.75 5.69 -27.58
C ASP A 156 12.73 6.51 -26.28
N PRO A 157 13.81 7.25 -25.94
CA PRO A 157 13.88 8.01 -24.69
C PRO A 157 12.85 9.16 -24.61
N THR A 158 12.21 9.52 -25.73
CA THR A 158 11.14 10.52 -25.78
C THR A 158 9.74 9.93 -25.61
N ARG A 159 9.62 8.58 -25.59
CA ARG A 159 8.35 7.85 -25.49
C ARG A 159 8.30 6.92 -24.28
N LEU A 160 8.96 7.28 -23.19
CA LEU A 160 8.81 6.58 -21.92
C LEU A 160 7.51 6.98 -21.24
N THR A 161 6.84 6.01 -20.64
CA THR A 161 5.62 6.20 -19.85
C THR A 161 5.85 5.96 -18.36
N TRP A 162 6.97 5.33 -18.00
CA TRP A 162 7.32 5.03 -16.62
C TRP A 162 7.99 6.24 -15.94
N PRO A 163 7.35 6.87 -14.94
CA PRO A 163 7.95 7.97 -14.19
C PRO A 163 8.88 7.46 -13.09
N ARG A 164 9.24 8.34 -12.16
CA ARG A 164 9.83 8.02 -10.85
C ARG A 164 8.78 8.19 -9.75
N ALA A 165 9.06 7.72 -8.54
CA ALA A 165 8.14 7.86 -7.41
C ALA A 165 8.84 8.34 -6.14
N ILE A 166 8.16 9.19 -5.37
CA ILE A 166 8.54 9.61 -4.01
C ILE A 166 7.28 9.86 -3.19
N ASP A 167 7.26 9.43 -1.93
CA ASP A 167 6.09 9.63 -1.08
C ASP A 167 6.09 10.99 -0.37
N MET A 168 6.27 12.05 -1.15
CA MET A 168 6.30 13.44 -0.68
C MET A 168 5.47 14.34 -1.59
N ASN A 169 4.84 15.35 -1.00
CA ASN A 169 4.13 16.37 -1.75
C ASN A 169 5.09 17.39 -2.37
N ASP A 170 5.86 16.96 -3.38
CA ASP A 170 6.84 17.81 -4.06
C ASP A 170 6.38 18.19 -5.47
N ARG A 171 5.94 19.45 -5.63
CA ARG A 171 5.47 19.96 -6.93
C ARG A 171 6.60 20.22 -7.92
N ALA A 172 7.83 20.43 -7.44
CA ALA A 172 8.97 20.78 -8.30
C ALA A 172 9.42 19.59 -9.15
N LEU A 173 9.16 18.37 -8.69
CA LEU A 173 9.54 17.13 -9.37
C LEU A 173 8.54 16.67 -10.45
N ARG A 174 7.46 17.42 -10.72
CA ARG A 174 6.45 17.02 -11.72
C ARG A 174 6.99 16.98 -13.15
N ASN A 175 7.89 17.90 -13.50
CA ASN A 175 8.52 17.96 -14.82
C ASN A 175 10.00 18.27 -14.63
N ILE A 176 10.85 17.32 -14.96
CA ILE A 176 12.30 17.42 -14.80
C ILE A 176 13.02 16.94 -16.06
N VAL A 177 14.33 17.20 -16.12
CA VAL A 177 15.23 16.57 -17.08
C VAL A 177 16.24 15.75 -16.29
N VAL A 178 16.35 14.46 -16.60
CA VAL A 178 17.34 13.55 -16.02
C VAL A 178 18.44 13.25 -17.04
N GLY A 179 19.48 12.52 -16.62
CA GLY A 179 20.53 12.06 -17.54
C GLY A 179 21.54 13.13 -17.94
N LEU A 180 21.59 14.26 -17.23
CA LEU A 180 22.54 15.36 -17.47
C LEU A 180 23.93 15.02 -16.89
N GLY A 181 24.96 15.73 -17.33
CA GLY A 181 26.35 15.54 -16.86
C GLY A 181 27.28 14.84 -17.86
N GLY A 182 26.93 14.80 -19.14
CA GLY A 182 27.79 14.28 -20.21
C GLY A 182 27.88 12.75 -20.21
N ARG A 183 29.02 12.18 -20.63
CA ARG A 183 29.19 10.74 -20.89
C ARG A 183 28.96 9.82 -19.68
N THR A 184 29.06 10.35 -18.46
CA THR A 184 28.84 9.60 -17.22
C THR A 184 27.46 9.87 -16.61
N GLY A 185 26.72 10.85 -17.14
CA GLY A 185 25.44 11.31 -16.62
C GLY A 185 24.22 10.51 -17.05
N GLY A 186 24.34 9.71 -18.12
CA GLY A 186 23.23 8.95 -18.71
C GLY A 186 22.75 9.54 -20.04
N VAL A 187 21.53 9.19 -20.44
CA VAL A 187 20.87 9.72 -21.65
C VAL A 187 19.92 10.85 -21.23
N PRO A 188 20.15 12.11 -21.66
CA PRO A 188 19.25 13.21 -21.34
C PRO A 188 17.82 12.96 -21.84
N ARG A 189 16.83 13.08 -20.96
CA ARG A 189 15.41 12.96 -21.31
C ARG A 189 14.51 13.70 -20.32
N GLN A 190 13.29 14.01 -20.76
CA GLN A 190 12.25 14.49 -19.86
C GLN A 190 11.74 13.35 -18.97
N ASP A 191 11.40 13.68 -17.72
CA ASP A 191 10.87 12.75 -16.74
C ASP A 191 9.99 13.50 -15.72
N GLY A 192 9.42 12.77 -14.78
CA GLY A 192 8.69 13.33 -13.65
C GLY A 192 8.59 12.35 -12.50
N PHE A 193 8.18 12.86 -11.34
CA PHE A 193 7.84 12.05 -10.18
C PHE A 193 6.33 12.02 -9.96
N VAL A 194 5.83 10.84 -9.61
CA VAL A 194 4.50 10.65 -9.02
C VAL A 194 4.64 10.42 -7.52
N ILE A 195 3.56 10.65 -6.77
CA ILE A 195 3.51 10.21 -5.38
C ILE A 195 3.44 8.68 -5.32
N THR A 196 4.06 8.03 -4.34
CA THR A 196 4.16 6.56 -4.31
C THR A 196 2.81 5.85 -4.39
N ALA A 197 1.76 6.38 -3.76
CA ALA A 197 0.38 5.87 -3.87
C ALA A 197 -0.20 5.85 -5.30
N ALA A 198 0.36 6.66 -6.21
CA ALA A 198 -0.01 6.74 -7.62
C ALA A 198 0.80 5.79 -8.52
N SER A 199 1.80 5.10 -7.97
CA SER A 199 2.61 4.11 -8.69
C SER A 199 1.75 2.94 -9.18
N GLU A 200 1.99 2.46 -10.40
CA GLU A 200 1.39 1.21 -10.88
C GLU A 200 1.81 0.01 -10.02
N ILE A 201 3.01 0.07 -9.39
CA ILE A 201 3.43 -0.95 -8.41
C ILE A 201 2.47 -1.00 -7.22
N MET A 202 1.95 0.14 -6.75
CA MET A 202 0.94 0.16 -5.67
C MET A 202 -0.35 -0.53 -6.12
N ALA A 203 -0.81 -0.26 -7.35
CA ALA A 203 -2.01 -0.90 -7.89
C ALA A 203 -1.82 -2.41 -8.07
N ILE A 204 -0.68 -2.84 -8.63
CA ILE A 204 -0.31 -4.25 -8.78
C ILE A 204 -0.21 -4.93 -7.41
N PHE A 205 0.47 -4.30 -6.45
CA PHE A 205 0.60 -4.79 -5.07
C PHE A 205 -0.77 -5.05 -4.44
N CYS A 206 -1.72 -4.14 -4.64
CA CYS A 206 -3.06 -4.29 -4.10
C CYS A 206 -3.90 -5.35 -4.82
N LEU A 207 -3.56 -5.73 -6.05
CA LEU A 207 -4.33 -6.70 -6.85
C LEU A 207 -3.68 -8.09 -6.93
N ALA A 208 -2.40 -8.20 -6.56
CA ALA A 208 -1.64 -9.42 -6.69
C ALA A 208 -2.13 -10.52 -5.76
N ASN A 209 -2.23 -11.74 -6.29
CA ASN A 209 -2.52 -12.95 -5.55
C ASN A 209 -1.24 -13.75 -5.27
N GLY A 210 -0.40 -13.22 -4.38
CA GLY A 210 0.89 -13.81 -4.03
C GLY A 210 2.02 -13.45 -5.00
N THR A 211 3.22 -13.92 -4.68
CA THR A 211 4.47 -13.45 -5.30
C THR A 211 4.58 -13.78 -6.79
N THR A 212 4.05 -14.92 -7.24
CA THR A 212 4.08 -15.29 -8.67
C THR A 212 3.22 -14.33 -9.50
N ASP A 213 1.97 -14.09 -9.09
CA ASP A 213 1.07 -13.14 -9.77
C ASP A 213 1.63 -11.70 -9.70
N LEU A 214 2.24 -11.32 -8.57
CA LEU A 214 2.95 -10.03 -8.45
C LEU A 214 4.03 -9.88 -9.53
N LYS A 215 4.90 -10.88 -9.71
CA LYS A 215 5.96 -10.85 -10.72
C LYS A 215 5.40 -10.78 -12.14
N GLU A 216 4.43 -11.62 -12.47
CA GLU A 216 3.81 -11.63 -13.80
C GLU A 216 3.14 -10.29 -14.14
N ARG A 217 2.51 -9.64 -13.16
CA ARG A 217 1.93 -8.31 -13.34
C ARG A 217 3.00 -7.24 -13.55
N ILE A 218 4.10 -7.31 -12.81
CA ILE A 218 5.25 -6.42 -13.00
C ILE A 218 5.83 -6.60 -14.41
N ASP A 219 6.03 -7.83 -14.86
CA ASP A 219 6.55 -8.13 -16.21
C ASP A 219 5.67 -7.53 -17.32
N ARG A 220 4.36 -7.42 -17.08
CA ARG A 220 3.39 -6.85 -18.03
C ARG A 220 3.36 -5.31 -18.08
N ILE A 221 4.00 -4.60 -17.16
CA ILE A 221 4.03 -3.12 -17.14
C ILE A 221 4.59 -2.61 -18.47
N ILE A 222 3.91 -1.66 -19.11
CA ILE A 222 4.43 -0.95 -20.29
C ILE A 222 5.25 0.24 -19.80
N ILE A 223 6.54 0.22 -20.12
CA ILE A 223 7.51 1.23 -19.64
C ILE A 223 7.80 2.32 -20.67
N GLY A 224 7.46 2.06 -21.94
CA GLY A 224 7.61 3.00 -23.03
C GLY A 224 7.40 2.32 -24.38
N TYR A 225 7.86 2.98 -25.44
CA TYR A 225 7.68 2.50 -26.81
C TYR A 225 8.96 2.60 -27.62
N THR A 226 9.05 1.78 -28.67
CA THR A 226 10.06 1.94 -29.72
C THR A 226 9.73 3.15 -30.62
N ARG A 227 10.67 3.49 -31.52
CA ARG A 227 10.43 4.49 -32.58
C ARG A 227 9.28 4.10 -33.52
N SER A 228 9.12 2.80 -33.79
CA SER A 228 8.00 2.26 -34.59
C SER A 228 6.67 2.26 -33.83
N GLY A 229 6.67 2.55 -32.53
CA GLY A 229 5.45 2.60 -31.70
C GLY A 229 5.09 1.26 -31.05
N GLU A 230 5.98 0.28 -31.07
CA GLU A 230 5.75 -1.00 -30.38
C GLU A 230 5.93 -0.83 -28.86
N PRO A 231 5.03 -1.37 -28.03
CA PRO A 231 5.13 -1.26 -26.59
C PRO A 231 6.28 -2.10 -26.05
N ILE A 232 7.11 -1.50 -25.19
CA ILE A 232 8.15 -2.19 -24.44
C ILE A 232 7.64 -2.46 -23.03
N ARG A 233 7.78 -3.71 -22.60
CA ARG A 233 7.37 -4.18 -21.27
C ARG A 233 8.55 -4.33 -20.32
N ALA A 234 8.28 -4.26 -19.02
CA ALA A 234 9.29 -4.47 -17.98
C ALA A 234 9.91 -5.87 -18.01
N GLU A 235 9.21 -6.88 -18.55
CA GLU A 235 9.75 -8.22 -18.81
C GLU A 235 11.08 -8.18 -19.58
N GLY A 236 11.18 -7.30 -20.59
CA GLY A 236 12.39 -7.15 -21.40
C GLY A 236 13.61 -6.66 -20.60
N LEU A 237 13.40 -6.10 -19.41
CA LEU A 237 14.46 -5.67 -18.48
C LEU A 237 14.82 -6.73 -17.43
N GLY A 238 14.08 -7.84 -17.33
CA GLY A 238 14.38 -8.94 -16.41
C GLY A 238 14.36 -8.57 -14.91
N VAL A 239 13.57 -7.57 -14.52
CA VAL A 239 13.65 -6.91 -13.19
C VAL A 239 12.60 -7.39 -12.18
N SER A 240 11.57 -8.12 -12.61
CA SER A 240 10.45 -8.54 -11.74
C SER A 240 10.88 -9.36 -10.52
N GLY A 241 11.89 -10.23 -10.66
CA GLY A 241 12.43 -11.00 -9.54
C GLY A 241 13.04 -10.12 -8.45
N ALA A 242 13.82 -9.10 -8.83
CA ALA A 242 14.44 -8.18 -7.89
C ALA A 242 13.40 -7.25 -7.24
N MET A 243 12.41 -6.79 -8.00
CA MET A 243 11.30 -5.99 -7.44
C MET A 243 10.45 -6.80 -6.46
N ALA A 244 10.16 -8.06 -6.78
CA ALA A 244 9.44 -8.96 -5.87
C ALA A 244 10.23 -9.23 -4.58
N ALA A 245 11.57 -9.30 -4.65
CA ALA A 245 12.42 -9.42 -3.47
C ALA A 245 12.34 -8.18 -2.57
N LEU A 246 12.30 -6.97 -3.13
CA LEU A 246 12.09 -5.73 -2.38
C LEU A 246 10.71 -5.67 -1.70
N LEU A 247 9.70 -6.32 -2.31
CA LEU A 247 8.33 -6.35 -1.80
C LEU A 247 8.03 -7.56 -0.90
N LYS A 248 9.01 -8.44 -0.66
CA LYS A 248 8.82 -9.75 -0.01
C LYS A 248 8.11 -9.65 1.34
N ASP A 249 8.54 -8.72 2.18
CA ASP A 249 7.94 -8.56 3.52
C ASP A 249 6.71 -7.65 3.43
N ALA A 250 6.74 -6.68 2.52
CA ALA A 250 5.64 -5.74 2.31
C ALA A 250 4.33 -6.46 1.96
N VAL A 251 4.34 -7.55 1.17
CA VAL A 251 3.10 -8.24 0.75
C VAL A 251 2.28 -8.87 1.88
N SER A 252 2.84 -8.99 3.08
CA SER A 252 2.13 -9.51 4.26
C SER A 252 1.27 -8.40 4.91
N PRO A 253 -0.05 -8.60 5.08
CA PRO A 253 -0.94 -7.60 5.70
C PRO A 253 -0.51 -7.18 7.10
N ASN A 254 -0.76 -5.91 7.44
CA ASN A 254 -0.41 -5.37 8.75
C ASN A 254 -1.61 -5.42 9.68
N LEU A 255 -1.51 -6.20 10.75
CA LEU A 255 -2.45 -6.25 11.86
C LEU A 255 -2.20 -5.10 12.83
N VAL A 256 -3.28 -4.41 13.18
CA VAL A 256 -3.42 -3.36 14.17
C VAL A 256 -4.80 -3.50 14.84
N GLN A 257 -5.23 -2.50 15.61
CA GLN A 257 -6.51 -2.53 16.31
C GLN A 257 -7.26 -1.20 16.23
N THR A 258 -8.56 -1.23 16.41
CA THR A 258 -9.36 -0.03 16.70
C THR A 258 -9.18 0.40 18.15
N LEU A 259 -9.65 1.61 18.50
CA LEU A 259 -9.78 2.02 19.91
C LEU A 259 -10.67 1.06 20.73
N GLY A 260 -11.65 0.41 20.10
CA GLY A 260 -12.47 -0.65 20.71
C GLY A 260 -11.78 -2.01 20.82
N GLY A 261 -10.52 -2.13 20.40
CA GLY A 261 -9.77 -3.38 20.40
C GLY A 261 -10.24 -4.38 19.32
N THR A 262 -10.93 -3.90 18.28
CA THR A 262 -11.33 -4.73 17.13
C THR A 262 -10.13 -4.95 16.20
N PRO A 263 -9.87 -6.18 15.73
CA PRO A 263 -8.80 -6.45 14.77
C PRO A 263 -8.97 -5.67 13.47
N ALA A 264 -7.89 -5.04 13.01
CA ALA A 264 -7.88 -4.27 11.77
C ALA A 264 -6.62 -4.57 10.94
N LEU A 265 -6.81 -4.74 9.63
CA LEU A 265 -5.78 -4.90 8.62
C LEU A 265 -5.62 -3.61 7.84
N ILE A 266 -4.42 -3.02 7.87
CA ILE A 266 -4.05 -1.87 7.04
C ILE A 266 -3.05 -2.33 6.00
N HIS A 267 -3.40 -2.30 4.71
CA HIS A 267 -2.51 -2.81 3.68
C HIS A 267 -2.78 -2.24 2.29
N GLY A 268 -1.74 -1.63 1.71
CA GLY A 268 -1.83 -0.96 0.42
C GLY A 268 -2.67 0.31 0.45
N GLY A 269 -2.51 1.17 -0.55
CA GLY A 269 -3.18 2.47 -0.59
C GLY A 269 -3.12 3.14 -1.97
N PRO A 270 -3.72 2.52 -3.01
CA PRO A 270 -3.73 3.11 -4.34
C PRO A 270 -4.69 4.30 -4.39
N PHE A 271 -4.41 5.19 -5.34
CA PHE A 271 -5.36 6.23 -5.73
C PHE A 271 -6.69 5.65 -6.23
N ALA A 272 -7.76 6.43 -6.11
CA ALA A 272 -9.13 6.02 -6.50
C ALA A 272 -9.61 6.66 -7.81
N ASN A 273 -8.77 7.47 -8.46
CA ASN A 273 -9.06 8.13 -9.73
C ASN A 273 -8.30 7.50 -10.90
N ILE A 274 -7.00 7.21 -10.72
CA ILE A 274 -6.14 6.54 -11.70
C ILE A 274 -5.94 5.04 -11.41
N ALA A 275 -6.48 4.57 -10.29
CA ALA A 275 -6.48 3.18 -9.86
C ALA A 275 -7.78 2.89 -9.09
N HIS A 276 -7.90 1.69 -8.53
CA HIS A 276 -9.17 1.16 -8.01
C HIS A 276 -9.53 1.62 -6.57
N GLY A 277 -8.61 2.26 -5.84
CA GLY A 277 -8.92 2.90 -4.57
C GLY A 277 -9.26 1.97 -3.38
N CYS A 278 -8.90 0.68 -3.43
CA CYS A 278 -9.13 -0.28 -2.35
C CYS A 278 -7.84 -0.67 -1.63
N ASN A 279 -7.94 -1.24 -0.42
CA ASN A 279 -6.82 -1.94 0.21
C ASN A 279 -6.47 -3.21 -0.61
N SER A 280 -5.39 -3.87 -0.25
CA SER A 280 -4.98 -5.07 -0.99
C SER A 280 -6.02 -6.20 -0.93
N LEU A 281 -6.14 -6.93 -2.04
CA LEU A 281 -6.86 -8.19 -2.15
C LEU A 281 -6.38 -9.21 -1.11
N THR A 282 -5.07 -9.25 -0.86
CA THR A 282 -4.47 -10.11 0.16
C THR A 282 -5.08 -9.86 1.52
N ALA A 283 -5.09 -8.62 2.01
CA ALA A 283 -5.65 -8.28 3.31
C ALA A 283 -7.15 -8.62 3.40
N THR A 284 -7.93 -8.33 2.36
CA THR A 284 -9.36 -8.70 2.35
C THR A 284 -9.57 -10.20 2.40
N ARG A 285 -8.75 -11.00 1.70
CA ARG A 285 -8.82 -12.47 1.76
C ARG A 285 -8.40 -13.01 3.12
N VAL A 286 -7.36 -12.44 3.72
CA VAL A 286 -6.96 -12.78 5.10
C VAL A 286 -8.10 -12.45 6.07
N GLY A 287 -8.72 -11.27 5.95
CA GLY A 287 -9.87 -10.89 6.78
C GLY A 287 -11.04 -11.85 6.65
N LEU A 288 -11.41 -12.22 5.42
CA LEU A 288 -12.48 -13.21 5.16
C LEU A 288 -12.17 -14.59 5.74
N SER A 289 -10.89 -14.99 5.77
CA SER A 289 -10.45 -16.30 6.25
C SER A 289 -10.41 -16.38 7.78
N LEU A 290 -10.23 -15.25 8.47
CA LEU A 290 -10.00 -15.16 9.91
C LEU A 290 -11.19 -14.58 10.70
N GLY A 291 -12.02 -13.77 10.06
CA GLY A 291 -13.21 -13.15 10.64
C GLY A 291 -14.52 -13.76 10.14
N ASP A 292 -15.60 -13.52 10.87
CA ASP A 292 -16.94 -13.89 10.40
C ASP A 292 -17.63 -12.78 9.58
N VAL A 293 -17.09 -11.55 9.60
CA VAL A 293 -17.55 -10.35 8.88
C VAL A 293 -16.39 -9.44 8.48
#